data_AF-A0A399J6Y8-F1
#
_entry.id   AF-A0A399J6Y8-F1
#
_cell.length_a   1.000
_cell.length_b   1.000
_cell.length_c   1.000
_cell.angle_alpha   90.00
_cell.angle_beta   90.00
_cell.angle_gamma   90.00
#
_symmetry.space_group_name_H-M   'P 1'
#
loop_
_entity.id
_entity.type
_entity.pdbx_description
1 polymer ?
#
loop_
_entity_poly.entity_id
_entity_poly.type
_entity_poly.pdbx_seq_one_letter_code
_entity_poly.pdbx_strand_id
1 'polypeptide(L)'
;MGLATAITLSGILAVSALPARAEVSADPADPSASASGTAAATPDSSTPTGSAPGTGTATGGGTPPAVTTTPTTTPTPTPSTTPPSPTPTTTFAATARFAGANITLRRDPDAGSASAGTIVAGTRVQASRAFGPWLWVETGGAKGWAMSTHLQATRSSTAVSGTRWMRATTGVLAETDTASRALRRLGVADTVSLRAVSGAWSLVSKGGTSGWVRSSELVGSVPVTGSTAFYRWSAKDVPLRAGTSTGPYDRSLLTIPAGVKVKVTGHAGPWSRVSYAGKTGYVITRNDIGTRIPVKTVATYGRFTSHTTPLRPDTNRLPYSPVSASLPVGTKVNVIGVVGPWVKVKVVGTSKTGFVMAKTDLRVDYKYSFAVFGTLRRGQGADHIMRGYRLWQTDQRITNHRLYMNRNNGLTFITQGKGAVVAEQISYAASKGPEKLRRVDRYELGVRTPKGAAMYQRSKVILADGSSSWSYVSTPAGRKYLLGGAGKLITSGDFTKRLRS
;
A
#
# COMPACT_ATOMS: atom_id res chain seq x y z
N MET A 1 -17.66 -28.01 32.15
CA MET A 1 -16.30 -27.98 31.56
C MET A 1 -16.24 -26.87 30.50
N GLY A 2 -15.04 -26.41 30.12
CA GLY A 2 -14.83 -25.28 29.20
C GLY A 2 -14.02 -24.16 29.85
N LEU A 3 -12.70 -24.19 29.68
CA LEU A 3 -11.79 -23.19 30.23
C LEU A 3 -11.77 -21.93 29.35
N ALA A 4 -11.71 -20.76 29.98
CA ALA A 4 -11.41 -19.50 29.30
C ALA A 4 -9.93 -19.16 29.45
N THR A 5 -9.14 -19.38 28.39
CA THR A 5 -7.68 -19.15 28.39
C THR A 5 -7.35 -17.67 28.51
N ALA A 6 -6.73 -17.27 29.62
CA ALA A 6 -6.20 -15.92 29.81
C ALA A 6 -4.77 -15.83 29.22
N ILE A 7 -4.57 -14.96 28.22
CA ILE A 7 -3.25 -14.69 27.65
C ILE A 7 -2.61 -13.52 28.42
N THR A 8 -1.73 -13.85 29.36
CA THR A 8 -0.78 -12.90 29.96
C THR A 8 0.41 -12.69 29.03
N LEU A 9 0.86 -11.44 28.87
CA LEU A 9 2.02 -11.10 28.06
C LEU A 9 3.05 -10.34 28.91
N SER A 10 4.11 -11.05 29.31
CA SER A 10 5.30 -10.53 29.98
C SER A 10 6.51 -10.78 29.07
N GLY A 11 7.37 -9.78 28.86
CA GLY A 11 8.56 -9.89 28.00
C GLY A 11 9.35 -8.59 27.92
N ILE A 12 10.62 -8.64 28.31
CA ILE A 12 11.58 -7.54 28.58
C ILE A 12 12.99 -8.15 28.38
N LEU A 13 14.06 -7.54 27.86
CA LEU A 13 14.41 -6.18 27.37
C LEU A 13 14.73 -6.31 25.84
N ALA A 14 15.51 -5.52 25.06
CA ALA A 14 16.23 -4.23 25.14
C ALA A 14 16.34 -3.63 23.70
N VAL A 15 16.54 -2.31 23.57
CA VAL A 15 17.28 -1.68 22.45
C VAL A 15 18.10 -0.51 23.02
N SER A 16 19.35 -0.38 22.59
CA SER A 16 20.35 0.56 23.12
C SER A 16 20.14 2.02 22.72
N ALA A 17 20.83 2.93 23.43
CA ALA A 17 20.85 4.37 23.14
C ALA A 17 21.66 4.73 21.88
N LEU A 18 21.43 5.94 21.37
CA LEU A 18 22.26 6.65 20.39
C LEU A 18 22.71 7.99 21.01
N PRO A 19 23.96 8.44 20.80
CA PRO A 19 24.51 9.62 21.45
C PRO A 19 24.08 10.95 20.79
N ALA A 20 24.57 12.05 21.36
CA ALA A 20 24.15 13.41 21.06
C ALA A 20 24.53 13.91 19.65
N ARG A 21 23.78 14.92 19.19
CA ARG A 21 24.04 15.74 18.00
C ARG A 21 25.07 16.82 18.36
N ALA A 22 26.17 16.88 17.62
CA ALA A 22 27.05 18.06 17.64
C ALA A 22 26.42 19.22 16.86
N GLU A 23 26.70 20.44 17.29
CA GLU A 23 26.36 21.67 16.57
C GLU A 23 27.63 22.26 15.95
N VAL A 24 27.53 22.77 14.72
CA VAL A 24 28.45 23.73 14.13
C VAL A 24 27.59 24.78 13.43
N SER A 25 27.97 26.05 13.57
CA SER A 25 27.30 27.24 13.02
C SER A 25 28.34 28.16 12.38
N ALA A 26 27.89 29.19 11.66
CA ALA A 26 28.62 30.14 10.79
C ALA A 26 28.85 29.64 9.34
N ASP A 27 28.81 30.48 8.31
CA ASP A 27 28.03 31.72 8.06
C ASP A 27 28.01 31.96 6.52
N PRO A 28 27.25 32.94 5.95
CA PRO A 28 27.04 33.01 4.50
C PRO A 28 28.09 33.86 3.76
N ALA A 29 28.27 33.54 2.47
CA ALA A 29 28.89 34.43 1.49
C ALA A 29 28.27 34.26 0.10
N ASP A 30 27.63 35.32 -0.39
CA ASP A 30 27.27 35.63 -1.78
C ASP A 30 27.30 37.17 -1.86
N PRO A 31 27.92 37.77 -2.88
CA PRO A 31 27.07 38.24 -3.97
C PRO A 31 27.70 38.18 -5.39
N SER A 32 26.91 37.65 -6.32
CA SER A 32 26.66 38.23 -7.66
C SER A 32 27.76 38.26 -8.73
N ALA A 33 27.38 37.83 -9.94
CA ALA A 33 27.63 38.54 -11.20
C ALA A 33 26.66 38.02 -12.29
N SER A 34 26.30 38.86 -13.26
CA SER A 34 25.47 38.48 -14.42
C SER A 34 26.20 38.74 -15.73
N ALA A 35 25.94 37.91 -16.74
CA ALA A 35 26.30 38.17 -18.13
C ALA A 35 25.33 37.45 -19.07
N SER A 36 24.82 38.16 -20.07
CA SER A 36 24.00 37.62 -21.17
C SER A 36 24.89 37.35 -22.38
N GLY A 37 24.54 36.35 -23.20
CA GLY A 37 25.28 36.04 -24.43
C GLY A 37 24.40 35.32 -25.46
N THR A 38 23.91 36.06 -26.45
CA THR A 38 23.04 35.54 -27.52
C THR A 38 23.80 35.52 -28.84
N ALA A 39 23.85 34.38 -29.52
CA ALA A 39 24.20 34.30 -30.95
C ALA A 39 23.59 33.03 -31.57
N ALA A 40 23.13 33.14 -32.82
CA ALA A 40 22.70 32.01 -33.64
C ALA A 40 23.26 32.20 -35.06
N ALA A 41 23.70 31.11 -35.69
CA ALA A 41 24.12 31.10 -37.09
C ALA A 41 23.93 29.70 -37.70
N THR A 42 23.36 29.65 -38.90
CA THR A 42 23.14 28.46 -39.73
C THR A 42 22.92 28.92 -41.18
N PRO A 43 23.14 28.04 -42.16
CA PRO A 43 24.37 27.32 -42.47
C PRO A 43 24.96 27.87 -43.78
N ASP A 44 26.02 27.27 -44.33
CA ASP A 44 26.31 27.42 -45.76
C ASP A 44 26.89 26.13 -46.38
N SER A 45 26.92 26.08 -47.71
CA SER A 45 27.12 24.85 -48.49
C SER A 45 28.00 25.07 -49.72
N SER A 46 28.80 24.08 -50.10
CA SER A 46 29.53 24.10 -51.38
C SER A 46 29.84 22.68 -51.88
N THR A 47 29.35 22.34 -53.07
CA THR A 47 29.85 21.23 -53.90
C THR A 47 31.10 21.68 -54.69
N PRO A 48 31.82 20.74 -55.30
CA PRO A 48 32.21 20.97 -56.70
C PRO A 48 31.97 19.75 -57.62
N THR A 49 31.73 20.01 -58.91
CA THR A 49 31.53 19.01 -59.98
C THR A 49 31.97 19.54 -61.35
N GLY A 50 32.47 18.66 -62.24
CA GLY A 50 32.88 18.95 -63.63
C GLY A 50 34.40 19.10 -63.85
N SER A 51 34.97 19.11 -65.07
CA SER A 51 34.48 18.76 -66.43
C SER A 51 35.66 18.76 -67.45
N ALA A 52 35.68 18.03 -68.57
CA ALA A 52 34.92 16.81 -68.93
C ALA A 52 35.65 15.86 -69.95
N PRO A 53 35.79 16.10 -71.29
CA PRO A 53 36.10 15.01 -72.25
C PRO A 53 37.25 15.24 -73.25
N GLY A 54 37.56 14.23 -74.09
CA GLY A 54 38.42 14.37 -75.27
C GLY A 54 38.24 13.22 -76.29
N THR A 55 38.22 13.55 -77.59
CA THR A 55 38.11 12.61 -78.72
C THR A 55 39.09 12.99 -79.84
N GLY A 56 39.61 12.00 -80.58
CA GLY A 56 40.58 12.18 -81.67
C GLY A 56 40.80 10.88 -82.48
N THR A 57 41.28 10.96 -83.71
CA THR A 57 40.92 9.98 -84.77
C THR A 57 42.05 9.61 -85.74
N ALA A 58 42.28 8.30 -85.95
CA ALA A 58 43.00 7.66 -87.09
C ALA A 58 44.52 8.02 -87.25
N THR A 59 45.35 7.39 -88.11
CA THR A 59 45.12 6.49 -89.27
C THR A 59 46.30 5.52 -89.53
N GLY A 60 46.04 4.29 -89.99
CA GLY A 60 46.98 3.41 -90.74
C GLY A 60 48.06 2.65 -89.93
N GLY A 61 48.63 1.54 -90.42
CA GLY A 61 48.28 0.72 -91.60
C GLY A 61 49.40 -0.28 -91.98
N GLY A 62 49.08 -1.55 -92.28
CA GLY A 62 50.06 -2.55 -92.75
C GLY A 62 49.56 -4.01 -92.64
N THR A 63 49.69 -4.80 -93.73
CA THR A 63 49.13 -6.17 -93.87
C THR A 63 49.96 -7.01 -94.89
N PRO A 64 49.64 -8.29 -95.16
CA PRO A 64 50.36 -9.50 -94.75
C PRO A 64 51.31 -10.09 -95.84
N PRO A 65 51.83 -11.34 -95.69
CA PRO A 65 51.13 -12.58 -96.10
C PRO A 65 51.16 -13.69 -95.01
N ALA A 66 50.36 -14.77 -94.95
CA ALA A 66 49.34 -15.42 -95.81
C ALA A 66 49.75 -16.77 -96.46
N VAL A 67 49.32 -17.89 -95.84
CA VAL A 67 49.12 -19.27 -96.35
C VAL A 67 48.30 -20.05 -95.30
N THR A 68 47.47 -21.08 -95.56
CA THR A 68 46.66 -21.49 -96.74
C THR A 68 45.48 -22.39 -96.26
N THR A 69 44.43 -22.52 -97.07
CA THR A 69 43.15 -23.24 -96.86
C THR A 69 43.26 -24.70 -96.34
N THR A 70 42.24 -25.30 -95.70
CA THR A 70 41.01 -25.85 -96.36
C THR A 70 39.94 -26.28 -95.30
N PRO A 71 38.61 -26.16 -95.54
CA PRO A 71 37.56 -26.28 -94.50
C PRO A 71 36.85 -27.64 -94.45
N THR A 72 35.97 -27.86 -93.44
CA THR A 72 34.81 -28.80 -93.52
C THR A 72 33.72 -28.50 -92.45
N THR A 73 32.48 -28.34 -92.93
CA THR A 73 31.14 -28.39 -92.29
C THR A 73 30.88 -28.07 -90.80
N THR A 74 29.98 -27.11 -90.59
CA THR A 74 29.07 -27.02 -89.42
C THR A 74 28.04 -28.15 -89.40
N PRO A 75 27.80 -28.82 -88.24
CA PRO A 75 26.54 -29.52 -87.95
C PRO A 75 25.57 -28.65 -87.13
N THR A 76 24.28 -28.83 -87.38
CA THR A 76 23.12 -28.20 -86.72
C THR A 76 23.13 -28.33 -85.18
N PRO A 77 22.63 -27.33 -84.41
CA PRO A 77 22.52 -27.45 -82.95
C PRO A 77 21.69 -28.66 -82.51
N THR A 78 22.28 -29.49 -81.66
CA THR A 78 21.60 -30.61 -81.00
C THR A 78 20.47 -30.10 -80.10
N PRO A 79 19.25 -30.67 -80.17
CA PRO A 79 18.15 -30.25 -79.30
C PRO A 79 18.45 -30.53 -77.82
N SER A 80 17.90 -29.67 -76.96
CA SER A 80 17.98 -29.72 -75.49
C SER A 80 18.07 -31.13 -74.92
N THR A 81 19.13 -31.41 -74.16
CA THR A 81 19.18 -32.58 -73.29
C THR A 81 17.97 -32.59 -72.34
N THR A 82 17.37 -33.76 -72.16
CA THR A 82 16.15 -34.01 -71.38
C THR A 82 16.14 -33.27 -70.04
N PRO A 83 15.02 -32.63 -69.64
CA PRO A 83 14.90 -32.04 -68.31
C PRO A 83 15.22 -33.05 -67.21
N PRO A 84 15.84 -32.64 -66.09
CA PRO A 84 16.00 -33.51 -64.93
C PRO A 84 14.61 -33.99 -64.47
N SER A 85 14.49 -35.29 -64.22
CA SER A 85 13.24 -35.95 -63.85
C SER A 85 12.49 -35.15 -62.76
N PRO A 86 11.18 -34.91 -62.90
CA PRO A 86 10.43 -34.08 -61.97
C PRO A 86 10.41 -34.75 -60.59
N THR A 87 11.30 -34.32 -59.71
CA THR A 87 11.30 -34.71 -58.30
C THR A 87 9.91 -34.37 -57.74
N PRO A 88 9.16 -35.35 -57.21
CA PRO A 88 7.75 -35.13 -56.90
C PRO A 88 7.62 -34.03 -55.85
N THR A 89 6.94 -32.95 -56.23
CA THR A 89 6.71 -31.79 -55.36
C THR A 89 5.86 -32.25 -54.18
N THR A 90 6.51 -32.51 -53.06
CA THR A 90 5.87 -33.12 -51.90
C THR A 90 5.13 -32.03 -51.15
N THR A 91 3.80 -32.06 -51.21
CA THR A 91 2.92 -31.17 -50.44
C THR A 91 2.81 -31.66 -49.00
N PHE A 92 2.77 -30.74 -48.04
CA PHE A 92 2.61 -31.07 -46.63
C PHE A 92 1.85 -29.97 -45.88
N ALA A 93 1.31 -30.30 -44.70
CA ALA A 93 0.60 -29.35 -43.85
C ALA A 93 1.51 -28.16 -43.49
N ALA A 94 1.05 -26.94 -43.76
CA ALA A 94 1.91 -25.75 -43.74
C ALA A 94 2.64 -25.55 -42.40
N THR A 95 3.98 -25.63 -42.43
CA THR A 95 4.84 -25.46 -41.25
C THR A 95 5.41 -24.04 -41.17
N ALA A 96 5.38 -23.45 -39.98
CA ALA A 96 6.02 -22.15 -39.74
C ALA A 96 7.55 -22.29 -39.80
N ARG A 97 8.21 -21.38 -40.52
CA ARG A 97 9.68 -21.25 -40.59
C ARG A 97 10.09 -19.79 -40.44
N PHE A 98 11.35 -19.56 -40.09
CA PHE A 98 11.94 -18.23 -39.97
C PHE A 98 13.16 -18.08 -40.87
N ALA A 99 13.24 -16.99 -41.63
CA ALA A 99 14.41 -16.66 -42.42
C ALA A 99 15.63 -16.41 -41.51
N GLY A 100 16.70 -17.18 -41.66
CA GLY A 100 17.95 -17.01 -40.89
C GLY A 100 18.79 -15.80 -41.33
N ALA A 101 18.62 -15.38 -42.58
CA ALA A 101 19.24 -14.22 -43.21
C ALA A 101 18.21 -13.52 -44.13
N ASN A 102 18.64 -12.51 -44.90
CA ASN A 102 17.82 -12.02 -46.02
C ASN A 102 17.82 -13.09 -47.13
N ILE A 103 16.65 -13.45 -47.66
CA ILE A 103 16.49 -14.53 -48.65
C ILE A 103 15.73 -13.99 -49.86
N THR A 104 16.34 -14.07 -51.03
CA THR A 104 15.65 -13.90 -52.32
C THR A 104 14.81 -15.14 -52.60
N LEU A 105 13.50 -14.94 -52.77
CA LEU A 105 12.58 -15.99 -53.21
C LEU A 105 12.73 -16.18 -54.73
N ARG A 106 12.65 -17.44 -55.17
CA ARG A 106 12.75 -17.84 -56.59
C ARG A 106 11.37 -18.23 -57.13
N ARG A 107 11.13 -18.08 -58.43
CA ARG A 107 9.87 -18.50 -59.05
C ARG A 107 9.77 -20.03 -59.15
N ASP A 108 10.92 -20.67 -59.37
CA ASP A 108 11.11 -22.10 -59.53
C ASP A 108 12.11 -22.60 -58.46
N PRO A 109 12.20 -23.91 -58.16
CA PRO A 109 13.13 -24.46 -57.17
C PRO A 109 14.55 -24.59 -57.74
N ASP A 110 15.10 -23.47 -58.22
CA ASP A 110 16.40 -23.35 -58.86
C ASP A 110 17.11 -22.04 -58.45
N ALA A 111 18.44 -22.05 -58.45
CA ALA A 111 19.27 -20.91 -58.05
C ALA A 111 19.40 -19.83 -59.15
N GLY A 112 19.27 -20.20 -60.42
CA GLY A 112 19.25 -19.28 -61.57
C GLY A 112 17.88 -18.65 -61.83
N SER A 113 16.78 -19.33 -61.46
CA SER A 113 15.39 -18.86 -61.60
C SER A 113 15.19 -17.40 -61.18
N ALA A 114 14.34 -16.69 -61.91
CA ALA A 114 14.08 -15.27 -61.66
C ALA A 114 13.53 -15.02 -60.24
N SER A 115 13.79 -13.82 -59.72
CA SER A 115 13.27 -13.42 -58.41
C SER A 115 11.74 -13.36 -58.39
N ALA A 116 11.18 -13.85 -57.28
CA ALA A 116 9.78 -13.71 -56.89
C ALA A 116 9.59 -12.68 -55.75
N GLY A 117 10.69 -12.11 -55.23
CA GLY A 117 10.70 -11.16 -54.12
C GLY A 117 11.86 -11.44 -53.14
N THR A 118 11.90 -10.68 -52.03
CA THR A 118 12.90 -10.88 -50.97
C THR A 118 12.21 -10.82 -49.61
N ILE A 119 12.55 -11.76 -48.73
CA ILE A 119 12.18 -11.73 -47.31
C ILE A 119 13.41 -11.38 -46.46
N VAL A 120 13.23 -10.66 -45.36
CA VAL A 120 14.33 -10.21 -44.50
C VAL A 120 14.62 -11.20 -43.38
N ALA A 121 15.80 -11.09 -42.77
CA ALA A 121 16.17 -11.90 -41.61
C ALA A 121 15.11 -11.81 -40.50
N GLY A 122 14.68 -12.96 -40.00
CA GLY A 122 13.60 -13.08 -39.02
C GLY A 122 12.17 -12.95 -39.59
N THR A 123 11.96 -12.82 -40.91
CA THR A 123 10.61 -12.95 -41.48
C THR A 123 10.07 -14.35 -41.22
N ARG A 124 8.82 -14.42 -40.73
CA ARG A 124 8.06 -15.67 -40.59
C ARG A 124 7.41 -16.01 -41.94
N VAL A 125 7.52 -17.28 -42.33
CA VAL A 125 6.88 -17.82 -43.54
C VAL A 125 6.16 -19.12 -43.21
N GLN A 126 5.17 -19.47 -44.03
CA GLN A 126 4.55 -20.78 -44.05
C GLN A 126 5.18 -21.60 -45.19
N ALA A 127 5.88 -22.68 -44.87
CA ALA A 127 6.40 -23.63 -45.85
C ALA A 127 5.38 -24.76 -46.06
N SER A 128 4.97 -25.03 -47.31
CA SER A 128 3.88 -25.99 -47.62
C SER A 128 4.18 -27.01 -48.73
N ARG A 129 5.30 -26.86 -49.44
CA ARG A 129 5.76 -27.81 -50.48
C ARG A 129 7.28 -27.95 -50.42
N ALA A 130 7.80 -29.12 -50.80
CA ALA A 130 9.23 -29.38 -50.93
C ALA A 130 9.59 -29.89 -52.33
N PHE A 131 10.76 -29.46 -52.82
CA PHE A 131 11.41 -29.96 -54.03
C PHE A 131 12.92 -30.05 -53.77
N GLY A 132 13.41 -31.24 -53.44
CA GLY A 132 14.78 -31.43 -52.96
C GLY A 132 15.10 -30.50 -51.77
N PRO A 133 16.16 -29.67 -51.82
CA PRO A 133 16.50 -28.74 -50.75
C PRO A 133 15.61 -27.48 -50.69
N TRP A 134 14.71 -27.26 -51.64
CA TRP A 134 13.86 -26.07 -51.73
C TRP A 134 12.51 -26.28 -51.05
N LEU A 135 12.03 -25.23 -50.36
CA LEU A 135 10.69 -25.14 -49.79
C LEU A 135 9.91 -24.02 -50.47
N TRP A 136 8.68 -24.30 -50.87
CA TRP A 136 7.72 -23.27 -51.27
C TRP A 136 7.22 -22.55 -50.02
N VAL A 137 7.49 -21.25 -49.94
CA VAL A 137 7.22 -20.41 -48.77
C VAL A 137 6.28 -19.26 -49.13
N GLU A 138 5.33 -19.01 -48.23
CA GLU A 138 4.32 -17.96 -48.36
C GLU A 138 4.32 -17.06 -47.11
N THR A 139 4.14 -15.76 -47.31
CA THR A 139 3.95 -14.75 -46.26
C THR A 139 3.10 -13.61 -46.78
N GLY A 140 2.63 -12.70 -45.90
CA GLY A 140 1.56 -11.73 -46.17
C GLY A 140 1.79 -10.69 -47.29
N GLY A 141 2.92 -10.74 -48.01
CA GLY A 141 3.21 -9.94 -49.20
C GLY A 141 4.18 -10.59 -50.20
N ALA A 142 4.53 -11.87 -50.05
CA ALA A 142 5.47 -12.56 -50.94
C ALA A 142 5.27 -14.09 -50.94
N LYS A 143 5.53 -14.74 -52.08
CA LYS A 143 5.52 -16.20 -52.24
C LYS A 143 6.59 -16.65 -53.24
N GLY A 144 7.16 -17.84 -53.05
CA GLY A 144 8.17 -18.42 -53.94
C GLY A 144 8.96 -19.54 -53.28
N TRP A 145 9.97 -20.06 -53.97
CA TRP A 145 10.88 -21.07 -53.43
C TRP A 145 12.06 -20.44 -52.68
N ALA A 146 12.45 -21.07 -51.57
CA ALA A 146 13.63 -20.71 -50.78
C ALA A 146 14.37 -21.97 -50.31
N MET A 147 15.70 -21.91 -50.21
CA MET A 147 16.50 -23.03 -49.70
C MET A 147 16.19 -23.29 -48.22
N SER A 148 15.95 -24.56 -47.88
CA SER A 148 15.66 -25.03 -46.52
C SER A 148 16.79 -24.72 -45.52
N THR A 149 18.05 -24.70 -45.98
CA THR A 149 19.23 -24.32 -45.19
C THR A 149 19.18 -22.89 -44.66
N HIS A 150 18.47 -21.99 -45.35
CA HIS A 150 18.27 -20.61 -44.90
C HIS A 150 17.01 -20.44 -44.02
N LEU A 151 16.22 -21.50 -43.83
CA LEU A 151 14.92 -21.48 -43.15
C LEU A 151 14.96 -22.25 -41.82
N GLN A 152 15.17 -21.52 -40.74
CA GLN A 152 15.23 -22.06 -39.39
C GLN A 152 13.83 -22.54 -38.91
N ALA A 153 13.78 -23.68 -38.22
CA ALA A 153 12.55 -24.17 -37.57
C ALA A 153 12.18 -23.34 -36.33
N THR A 154 13.19 -22.82 -35.62
CA THR A 154 13.05 -21.91 -34.48
C THR A 154 13.64 -20.55 -34.82
N ARG A 155 13.11 -19.48 -34.22
CA ARG A 155 13.56 -18.11 -34.47
C ARG A 155 14.86 -17.83 -33.72
N SER A 156 15.90 -17.34 -34.41
CA SER A 156 17.12 -16.83 -33.77
C SER A 156 16.81 -15.75 -32.71
N SER A 157 17.35 -15.93 -31.50
CA SER A 157 17.21 -15.00 -30.38
C SER A 157 18.36 -15.15 -29.38
N THR A 158 18.79 -14.05 -28.78
CA THR A 158 19.85 -14.04 -27.77
C THR A 158 19.23 -14.22 -26.39
N ALA A 159 19.61 -15.28 -25.68
CA ALA A 159 19.19 -15.50 -24.29
C ALA A 159 19.75 -14.41 -23.37
N VAL A 160 18.91 -13.86 -22.49
CA VAL A 160 19.27 -12.82 -21.52
C VAL A 160 18.48 -13.01 -20.23
N SER A 161 19.00 -12.52 -19.10
CA SER A 161 18.30 -12.53 -17.81
C SER A 161 18.18 -11.12 -17.24
N GLY A 162 17.04 -10.80 -16.64
CA GLY A 162 16.86 -9.57 -15.87
C GLY A 162 15.41 -9.18 -15.62
N THR A 163 15.21 -8.24 -14.71
CA THR A 163 13.90 -7.64 -14.44
C THR A 163 13.66 -6.42 -15.33
N ARG A 164 12.44 -6.26 -15.82
CA ARG A 164 11.96 -5.06 -16.53
C ARG A 164 10.56 -4.69 -16.07
N TRP A 165 10.15 -3.46 -16.35
CA TRP A 165 8.79 -2.98 -16.11
C TRP A 165 8.15 -2.51 -17.41
N MET A 166 6.84 -2.73 -17.53
CA MET A 166 6.04 -2.27 -18.65
C MET A 166 5.85 -0.74 -18.63
N ARG A 167 6.21 -0.06 -19.73
CA ARG A 167 5.98 1.37 -19.96
C ARG A 167 4.50 1.67 -20.24
N ALA A 168 3.86 0.86 -21.07
CA ALA A 168 2.45 1.00 -21.48
C ALA A 168 1.63 -0.28 -21.21
N THR A 169 0.31 -0.19 -21.38
CA THR A 169 -0.63 -1.31 -21.20
C THR A 169 -0.77 -2.15 -22.48
N THR A 170 0.17 -3.06 -22.70
CA THR A 170 0.39 -3.76 -23.98
C THR A 170 0.10 -5.27 -23.89
N GLY A 171 -0.21 -5.91 -25.02
CA GLY A 171 -0.33 -7.36 -25.12
C GLY A 171 1.05 -8.04 -25.17
N VAL A 172 1.21 -9.12 -24.41
CA VAL A 172 2.28 -10.11 -24.58
C VAL A 172 1.77 -11.11 -25.61
N LEU A 173 2.45 -11.20 -26.75
CA LEU A 173 2.01 -11.91 -27.94
C LEU A 173 2.65 -13.30 -28.04
N ALA A 174 2.03 -14.21 -28.77
CA ALA A 174 2.56 -15.57 -28.97
C ALA A 174 3.85 -15.55 -29.79
N GLU A 175 3.93 -14.67 -30.78
CA GLU A 175 5.08 -14.48 -31.67
C GLU A 175 5.47 -13.00 -31.78
N THR A 176 6.60 -12.70 -32.40
CA THR A 176 7.16 -11.36 -32.63
C THR A 176 6.47 -10.62 -33.78
N ASP A 177 5.14 -10.64 -33.81
CA ASP A 177 4.31 -9.99 -34.83
C ASP A 177 3.13 -9.31 -34.12
N THR A 178 2.86 -8.05 -34.47
CA THR A 178 1.73 -7.27 -33.93
C THR A 178 0.35 -7.82 -34.30
N ALA A 179 0.23 -8.66 -35.33
CA ALA A 179 -1.00 -9.40 -35.64
C ALA A 179 -1.11 -10.73 -34.85
N SER A 180 -0.06 -11.14 -34.14
CA SER A 180 -0.04 -12.41 -33.41
C SER A 180 -0.98 -12.41 -32.20
N ARG A 181 -1.55 -13.58 -31.88
CA ARG A 181 -2.48 -13.77 -30.76
C ARG A 181 -1.85 -13.32 -29.44
N ALA A 182 -2.49 -12.37 -28.75
CA ALA A 182 -2.14 -12.01 -27.39
C ALA A 182 -2.36 -13.21 -26.44
N LEU A 183 -1.29 -13.62 -25.74
CA LEU A 183 -1.34 -14.62 -24.67
C LEU A 183 -1.84 -14.03 -23.36
N ARG A 184 -1.50 -12.76 -23.10
CA ARG A 184 -1.82 -12.03 -21.87
C ARG A 184 -1.77 -10.53 -22.13
N ARG A 185 -2.59 -9.73 -21.44
CA ARG A 185 -2.41 -8.26 -21.36
C ARG A 185 -1.65 -7.91 -20.08
N LEU A 186 -0.69 -7.00 -20.18
CA LEU A 186 0.02 -6.40 -19.05
C LEU A 186 -0.28 -4.90 -18.98
N GLY A 187 -0.23 -4.32 -17.77
CA GLY A 187 -0.48 -2.90 -17.52
C GLY A 187 0.80 -2.09 -17.31
N VAL A 188 0.67 -0.76 -17.32
CA VAL A 188 1.74 0.16 -16.89
C VAL A 188 2.32 -0.27 -15.54
N ALA A 189 3.65 -0.27 -15.45
CA ALA A 189 4.45 -0.69 -14.30
C ALA A 189 4.31 -2.17 -13.90
N ASP A 190 3.76 -3.06 -14.74
CA ASP A 190 3.85 -4.50 -14.49
C ASP A 190 5.32 -4.97 -14.53
N THR A 191 5.82 -5.49 -13.40
CA THR A 191 7.11 -6.20 -13.33
C THR A 191 7.07 -7.48 -14.18
N VAL A 192 8.11 -7.74 -14.97
CA VAL A 192 8.30 -8.95 -15.80
C VAL A 192 9.75 -9.46 -15.74
N SER A 193 9.94 -10.76 -15.97
CA SER A 193 11.27 -11.35 -16.20
C SER A 193 11.57 -11.42 -17.69
N LEU A 194 12.65 -10.79 -18.11
CA LEU A 194 13.20 -10.87 -19.47
C LEU A 194 13.97 -12.21 -19.63
N ARG A 195 13.78 -12.89 -20.76
CA ARG A 195 14.38 -14.21 -21.07
C ARG A 195 15.20 -14.25 -22.36
N ALA A 196 14.82 -13.49 -23.38
CA ALA A 196 15.55 -13.42 -24.66
C ALA A 196 15.23 -12.12 -25.41
N VAL A 197 16.03 -11.79 -26.43
CA VAL A 197 15.78 -10.68 -27.38
C VAL A 197 15.89 -11.19 -28.82
N SER A 198 14.99 -10.75 -29.71
CA SER A 198 14.99 -11.04 -31.15
C SER A 198 14.66 -9.74 -31.89
N GLY A 199 15.72 -9.01 -32.27
CA GLY A 199 15.59 -7.67 -32.87
C GLY A 199 14.82 -6.70 -31.99
N ALA A 200 13.79 -6.05 -32.54
CA ALA A 200 12.92 -5.11 -31.83
C ALA A 200 12.01 -5.73 -30.75
N TRP A 201 12.10 -7.03 -30.51
CA TRP A 201 11.22 -7.76 -29.58
C TRP A 201 11.99 -8.43 -28.43
N SER A 202 11.35 -8.44 -27.26
CA SER A 202 11.83 -9.05 -26.02
C SER A 202 10.89 -10.18 -25.60
N LEU A 203 11.43 -11.36 -25.32
CA LEU A 203 10.71 -12.49 -24.72
C LEU A 203 10.62 -12.24 -23.21
N VAL A 204 9.41 -12.03 -22.71
CA VAL A 204 9.11 -11.75 -21.31
C VAL A 204 8.26 -12.85 -20.68
N SER A 205 8.35 -12.98 -19.36
CA SER A 205 7.72 -14.04 -18.58
C SER A 205 7.10 -13.48 -17.31
N LYS A 206 5.84 -13.85 -17.02
CA LYS A 206 5.12 -13.44 -15.80
C LYS A 206 4.05 -14.45 -15.40
N GLY A 207 4.30 -15.16 -14.31
CA GLY A 207 3.36 -16.15 -13.75
C GLY A 207 3.18 -17.36 -14.65
N GLY A 208 4.29 -18.03 -15.01
CA GLY A 208 4.30 -19.18 -15.93
C GLY A 208 4.25 -18.77 -17.40
N THR A 209 3.27 -17.95 -17.80
CA THR A 209 3.14 -17.47 -19.18
C THR A 209 4.39 -16.73 -19.64
N SER A 210 4.88 -17.08 -20.83
CA SER A 210 5.98 -16.38 -21.51
C SER A 210 5.58 -16.05 -22.95
N GLY A 211 6.04 -14.92 -23.49
CA GLY A 211 5.72 -14.45 -24.83
C GLY A 211 6.39 -13.12 -25.15
N TRP A 212 6.13 -12.58 -26.34
CA TRP A 212 6.88 -11.47 -26.91
C TRP A 212 6.21 -10.10 -26.69
N VAL A 213 7.03 -9.08 -26.47
CA VAL A 213 6.63 -7.66 -26.43
C VAL A 213 7.67 -6.82 -27.14
N ARG A 214 7.29 -5.67 -27.73
CA ARG A 214 8.28 -4.73 -28.31
C ARG A 214 9.21 -4.23 -27.21
N SER A 215 10.52 -4.20 -27.48
CA SER A 215 11.54 -3.80 -26.51
C SER A 215 11.40 -2.34 -26.05
N SER A 216 10.75 -1.47 -26.84
CA SER A 216 10.37 -0.09 -26.49
C SER A 216 9.44 0.02 -25.27
N GLU A 217 8.62 -1.01 -25.07
CA GLU A 217 7.64 -1.09 -23.99
C GLU A 217 8.26 -1.49 -22.65
N LEU A 218 9.55 -1.81 -22.62
CA LEU A 218 10.26 -2.22 -21.42
C LEU A 218 11.20 -1.12 -20.93
N VAL A 219 11.19 -0.89 -19.62
CA VAL A 219 12.10 0.03 -18.94
C VAL A 219 12.88 -0.68 -17.83
N GLY A 220 14.09 -0.20 -17.57
CA GLY A 220 15.02 -0.74 -16.56
C GLY A 220 14.69 -0.36 -15.11
N SER A 221 13.64 0.43 -14.89
CA SER A 221 13.13 0.86 -13.58
C SER A 221 11.62 1.04 -13.64
N VAL A 222 10.95 1.10 -12.49
CA VAL A 222 9.51 1.36 -12.41
C VAL A 222 9.19 2.73 -13.05
N PRO A 223 8.31 2.82 -14.07
CA PRO A 223 7.90 4.11 -14.62
C PRO A 223 6.96 4.80 -13.64
N VAL A 224 7.33 6.00 -13.19
CA VAL A 224 6.55 6.81 -12.24
C VAL A 224 6.11 8.13 -12.87
N THR A 225 4.82 8.43 -12.80
CA THR A 225 4.21 9.65 -13.33
C THR A 225 3.69 10.56 -12.20
N GLY A 226 3.58 11.87 -12.50
CA GLY A 226 3.16 12.90 -11.55
C GLY A 226 4.31 13.45 -10.69
N SER A 227 4.43 14.79 -10.64
CA SER A 227 5.50 15.49 -9.92
C SER A 227 5.06 15.97 -8.52
N THR A 228 3.84 16.51 -8.42
CA THR A 228 3.33 17.12 -7.18
C THR A 228 3.10 16.07 -6.08
N ALA A 229 3.86 16.19 -4.99
CA ALA A 229 3.70 15.31 -3.83
C ALA A 229 2.50 15.70 -2.95
N PHE A 230 1.76 14.71 -2.44
CA PHE A 230 0.59 14.90 -1.58
C PHE A 230 0.52 13.82 -0.49
N TYR A 231 -0.37 13.98 0.50
CA TYR A 231 -0.51 13.04 1.62
C TYR A 231 -1.73 12.14 1.49
N ARG A 232 -1.59 10.88 1.89
CA ARG A 232 -2.66 9.89 2.04
C ARG A 232 -2.49 9.12 3.35
N TRP A 233 -3.52 8.41 3.78
CA TRP A 233 -3.52 7.62 5.01
C TRP A 233 -3.60 6.13 4.67
N SER A 234 -2.80 5.27 5.29
CA SER A 234 -2.90 3.82 5.11
C SER A 234 -4.27 3.32 5.60
N ALA A 235 -4.95 2.51 4.78
CA ALA A 235 -6.29 2.00 5.08
C ALA A 235 -6.28 0.84 6.11
N LYS A 236 -5.14 0.17 6.22
CA LYS A 236 -4.87 -1.05 7.00
C LYS A 236 -3.35 -1.15 7.24
N ASP A 237 -2.88 -2.25 7.82
CA ASP A 237 -1.45 -2.55 7.84
C ASP A 237 -0.99 -2.94 6.42
N VAL A 238 -0.06 -2.17 5.84
CA VAL A 238 0.29 -2.18 4.41
C VAL A 238 1.76 -2.49 4.20
N PRO A 239 2.14 -3.50 3.39
CA PRO A 239 3.53 -3.72 3.03
C PRO A 239 4.01 -2.64 2.05
N LEU A 240 5.01 -1.85 2.43
CA LEU A 240 5.71 -0.95 1.51
C LEU A 240 6.69 -1.77 0.68
N ARG A 241 6.44 -1.92 -0.62
CA ARG A 241 7.22 -2.82 -1.49
C ARG A 241 8.36 -2.13 -2.22
N ALA A 242 9.40 -2.88 -2.56
CA ALA A 242 10.51 -2.41 -3.38
C ALA A 242 10.07 -2.00 -4.81
N GLY A 243 9.10 -2.70 -5.37
CA GLY A 243 8.51 -2.47 -6.69
C GLY A 243 7.04 -2.84 -6.75
N THR A 244 6.54 -3.04 -7.97
CA THR A 244 5.11 -3.02 -8.35
C THR A 244 4.50 -4.40 -8.60
N SER A 245 5.03 -5.45 -7.97
CA SER A 245 4.46 -6.80 -7.91
C SER A 245 4.01 -7.16 -6.50
N THR A 246 2.96 -7.98 -6.40
CA THR A 246 2.56 -8.64 -5.14
C THR A 246 3.31 -9.94 -4.88
N GLY A 247 3.91 -10.53 -5.92
CA GLY A 247 4.62 -11.81 -5.88
C GLY A 247 6.05 -11.75 -5.31
N PRO A 248 6.83 -12.85 -5.40
CA PRO A 248 8.12 -12.99 -4.71
C PRO A 248 9.21 -12.05 -5.22
N TYR A 249 9.06 -11.49 -6.42
CA TYR A 249 10.02 -10.58 -7.05
C TYR A 249 10.20 -9.24 -6.30
N ASP A 250 9.17 -8.78 -5.58
CA ASP A 250 9.16 -7.45 -4.94
C ASP A 250 9.00 -7.57 -3.42
N ARG A 251 10.14 -7.60 -2.72
CA ARG A 251 10.20 -7.71 -1.26
C ARG A 251 9.48 -6.56 -0.55
N SER A 252 8.91 -6.85 0.62
CA SER A 252 8.49 -5.82 1.56
C SER A 252 9.72 -5.16 2.19
N LEU A 253 9.72 -3.83 2.26
CA LEU A 253 10.76 -3.01 2.90
C LEU A 253 10.44 -2.74 4.39
N LEU A 254 9.14 -2.71 4.71
CA LEU A 254 8.54 -2.61 6.05
C LEU A 254 7.01 -2.74 5.92
N THR A 255 6.32 -2.84 7.06
CA THR A 255 4.87 -2.62 7.13
C THR A 255 4.58 -1.21 7.61
N ILE A 256 3.73 -0.48 6.90
CA ILE A 256 3.13 0.80 7.31
C ILE A 256 1.90 0.45 8.17
N PRO A 257 1.84 0.81 9.46
CA PRO A 257 0.68 0.53 10.30
C PRO A 257 -0.60 1.22 9.83
N ALA A 258 -1.76 0.69 10.20
CA ALA A 258 -3.08 1.23 9.84
C ALA A 258 -3.29 2.69 10.30
N GLY A 259 -3.82 3.52 9.39
CA GLY A 259 -4.11 4.94 9.61
C GLY A 259 -2.90 5.86 9.71
N VAL A 260 -1.72 5.43 9.28
CA VAL A 260 -0.52 6.26 9.22
C VAL A 260 -0.56 7.18 7.99
N LYS A 261 -0.20 8.45 8.19
CA LYS A 261 -0.07 9.47 7.13
C LYS A 261 1.24 9.25 6.36
N VAL A 262 1.16 9.15 5.05
CA VAL A 262 2.30 8.87 4.16
C VAL A 262 2.38 9.86 2.99
N LYS A 263 3.58 10.15 2.51
CA LYS A 263 3.83 11.09 1.40
C LYS A 263 3.82 10.33 0.07
N VAL A 264 2.80 10.55 -0.75
CA VAL A 264 2.75 10.08 -2.15
C VAL A 264 3.62 11.01 -3.00
N THR A 265 4.37 10.43 -3.94
CA THR A 265 5.41 11.09 -4.76
C THR A 265 5.30 10.71 -6.24
N GLY A 266 4.11 10.27 -6.67
CA GLY A 266 3.82 9.81 -8.03
C GLY A 266 3.09 8.47 -8.08
N HIS A 267 2.75 8.03 -9.29
CA HIS A 267 1.96 6.83 -9.58
C HIS A 267 2.66 5.92 -10.59
N ALA A 268 2.43 4.61 -10.47
CA ALA A 268 3.01 3.57 -11.31
C ALA A 268 1.92 2.54 -11.62
N GLY A 269 1.12 2.81 -12.66
CA GLY A 269 -0.10 2.04 -12.95
C GLY A 269 -1.07 2.05 -11.76
N PRO A 270 -1.48 0.89 -11.21
CA PRO A 270 -2.35 0.82 -10.03
C PRO A 270 -1.63 1.19 -8.70
N TRP A 271 -0.32 1.39 -8.70
CA TRP A 271 0.48 1.67 -7.51
C TRP A 271 0.74 3.17 -7.30
N SER A 272 0.95 3.57 -6.04
CA SER A 272 1.51 4.87 -5.68
C SER A 272 2.93 4.71 -5.14
N ARG A 273 3.86 5.55 -5.61
CA ARG A 273 5.19 5.67 -5.01
C ARG A 273 5.09 6.48 -3.72
N VAL A 274 5.40 5.85 -2.60
CA VAL A 274 5.21 6.39 -1.25
C VAL A 274 6.52 6.45 -0.49
N SER A 275 6.73 7.54 0.25
CA SER A 275 7.78 7.67 1.25
C SER A 275 7.21 7.57 2.67
N TYR A 276 7.83 6.73 3.49
CA TYR A 276 7.52 6.53 4.91
C TYR A 276 8.76 6.03 5.68
N ALA A 277 8.97 6.54 6.90
CA ALA A 277 10.07 6.16 7.79
C ALA A 277 11.46 6.12 7.10
N GLY A 278 11.76 7.15 6.30
CA GLY A 278 13.00 7.28 5.53
C GLY A 278 13.13 6.36 4.31
N LYS A 279 12.20 5.43 4.09
CA LYS A 279 12.18 4.52 2.93
C LYS A 279 11.19 5.00 1.87
N THR A 280 11.50 4.71 0.61
CA THR A 280 10.60 4.93 -0.54
C THR A 280 10.31 3.59 -1.20
N GLY A 281 9.05 3.38 -1.58
CA GLY A 281 8.57 2.14 -2.19
C GLY A 281 7.16 2.29 -2.75
N TYR A 282 6.45 1.19 -2.95
CA TYR A 282 5.15 1.16 -3.63
C TYR A 282 4.04 0.50 -2.79
N VAL A 283 2.82 1.02 -2.93
CA VAL A 283 1.57 0.52 -2.30
C VAL A 283 0.40 0.59 -3.29
N ILE A 284 -0.65 -0.24 -3.12
CA ILE A 284 -1.77 -0.33 -4.06
C ILE A 284 -2.74 0.85 -3.84
N THR A 285 -2.81 1.78 -4.80
CA THR A 285 -3.46 3.10 -4.67
C THR A 285 -4.91 3.04 -4.17
N ARG A 286 -5.68 2.01 -4.55
CA ARG A 286 -7.12 1.88 -4.23
C ARG A 286 -7.43 1.12 -2.94
N ASN A 287 -6.53 0.27 -2.46
CA ASN A 287 -6.79 -0.70 -1.38
C ASN A 287 -5.91 -0.44 -0.14
N ASP A 288 -4.76 0.21 -0.33
CA ASP A 288 -3.77 0.40 0.72
C ASP A 288 -3.78 1.82 1.29
N ILE A 289 -4.22 2.83 0.52
CA ILE A 289 -4.21 4.24 0.93
C ILE A 289 -5.50 4.98 0.59
N GLY A 290 -5.93 5.90 1.47
CA GLY A 290 -7.15 6.70 1.33
C GLY A 290 -6.96 8.19 1.65
N THR A 291 -8.00 8.98 1.40
CA THR A 291 -8.06 10.44 1.70
C THR A 291 -8.56 10.74 3.12
N ARG A 292 -9.03 9.72 3.85
CA ARG A 292 -9.55 9.83 5.23
C ARG A 292 -8.89 8.77 6.11
N ILE A 293 -8.86 9.03 7.42
CA ILE A 293 -8.36 8.09 8.42
C ILE A 293 -9.36 6.92 8.57
N PRO A 294 -8.93 5.65 8.51
CA PRO A 294 -9.82 4.48 8.59
C PRO A 294 -10.27 4.21 10.04
N VAL A 295 -11.16 5.05 10.56
CA VAL A 295 -11.69 4.90 11.93
C VAL A 295 -12.68 3.74 12.00
N LYS A 296 -12.29 2.62 12.62
CA LYS A 296 -13.23 1.56 12.97
C LYS A 296 -14.07 1.99 14.17
N THR A 297 -15.35 2.28 13.96
CA THR A 297 -16.30 2.58 15.04
C THR A 297 -16.37 1.43 16.04
N VAL A 298 -16.51 1.75 17.32
CA VAL A 298 -16.70 0.77 18.41
C VAL A 298 -17.86 1.20 19.32
N ALA A 299 -18.40 0.26 20.10
CA ALA A 299 -19.29 0.61 21.21
C ALA A 299 -18.59 1.61 22.13
N THR A 300 -19.27 2.71 22.48
CA THR A 300 -18.64 3.84 23.16
C THR A 300 -18.34 3.50 24.62
N TYR A 301 -17.10 3.75 25.06
CA TYR A 301 -16.68 3.50 26.45
C TYR A 301 -15.82 4.64 27.02
N GLY A 302 -15.92 4.88 28.31
CA GLY A 302 -15.22 5.95 29.01
C GLY A 302 -13.81 5.58 29.46
N ARG A 303 -12.88 6.51 29.33
CA ARG A 303 -11.50 6.44 29.85
C ARG A 303 -11.09 7.78 30.45
N PHE A 304 -9.97 7.77 31.17
CA PHE A 304 -9.31 8.96 31.69
C PHE A 304 -7.92 9.11 31.10
N THR A 305 -7.44 10.34 30.92
CA THR A 305 -6.04 10.57 30.55
C THR A 305 -5.09 10.15 31.69
N SER A 306 -4.03 9.41 31.34
CA SER A 306 -3.04 8.88 32.29
C SER A 306 -2.02 9.94 32.74
N HIS A 307 -1.71 10.89 31.87
CA HIS A 307 -0.82 12.03 32.06
C HIS A 307 -1.44 13.28 31.39
N THR A 308 -0.66 14.34 31.21
CA THR A 308 -1.03 15.44 30.30
C THR A 308 -0.94 14.93 28.86
N THR A 309 -2.07 14.77 28.19
CA THR A 309 -2.20 14.06 26.91
C THR A 309 -2.41 15.04 25.74
N PRO A 310 -1.60 15.01 24.69
CA PRO A 310 -1.84 15.80 23.48
C PRO A 310 -2.98 15.17 22.65
N LEU A 311 -4.12 15.85 22.58
CA LEU A 311 -5.17 15.52 21.61
C LEU A 311 -4.71 15.97 20.21
N ARG A 312 -4.85 15.09 19.21
CA ARG A 312 -4.37 15.34 17.84
C ARG A 312 -5.50 15.34 16.81
N PRO A 313 -5.39 16.12 15.71
CA PRO A 313 -6.36 16.10 14.61
C PRO A 313 -6.23 14.84 13.75
N ASP A 314 -5.03 14.28 13.65
CA ASP A 314 -4.74 13.01 12.98
C ASP A 314 -3.90 12.07 13.87
N THR A 315 -3.70 10.86 13.37
CA THR A 315 -2.95 9.75 13.96
C THR A 315 -1.44 9.83 13.73
N ASN A 316 -0.92 10.96 13.23
CA ASN A 316 0.51 11.10 12.97
C ASN A 316 1.27 11.67 14.18
N ARG A 317 2.54 11.28 14.33
CA ARG A 317 3.40 11.79 15.40
C ARG A 317 4.13 13.07 14.97
N LEU A 318 4.72 13.77 15.94
CA LEU A 318 5.60 14.92 15.69
C LEU A 318 6.79 14.50 14.80
N PRO A 319 7.32 15.41 13.96
CA PRO A 319 6.94 16.82 13.83
C PRO A 319 5.64 17.09 13.05
N TYR A 320 5.06 16.10 12.38
CA TYR A 320 4.10 16.29 11.28
C TYR A 320 2.63 16.52 11.65
N SER A 321 2.30 16.74 12.93
CA SER A 321 0.91 16.89 13.39
C SER A 321 0.81 17.82 14.62
N PRO A 322 0.11 18.97 14.51
CA PRO A 322 -0.05 19.90 15.62
C PRO A 322 -0.94 19.30 16.72
N VAL A 323 -0.74 19.75 17.96
CA VAL A 323 -1.59 19.37 19.09
C VAL A 323 -2.82 20.29 19.10
N SER A 324 -4.03 19.73 18.94
CA SER A 324 -5.27 20.53 18.89
C SER A 324 -5.81 20.91 20.27
N ALA A 325 -5.43 20.16 21.31
CA ALA A 325 -5.57 20.55 22.70
C ALA A 325 -4.62 19.73 23.59
N SER A 326 -4.11 20.33 24.67
CA SER A 326 -3.50 19.58 25.76
C SER A 326 -4.59 19.20 26.77
N LEU A 327 -4.73 17.92 27.08
CA LEU A 327 -5.71 17.40 28.04
C LEU A 327 -5.01 17.10 29.37
N PRO A 328 -5.27 17.85 30.46
CA PRO A 328 -4.64 17.59 31.75
C PRO A 328 -4.95 16.18 32.28
N VAL A 329 -4.09 15.65 33.15
CA VAL A 329 -4.28 14.30 33.75
C VAL A 329 -5.67 14.09 34.36
N GLY A 330 -6.23 12.90 34.17
CA GLY A 330 -7.57 12.53 34.63
C GLY A 330 -8.71 13.19 33.87
N THR A 331 -8.46 13.76 32.69
CA THR A 331 -9.54 14.28 31.83
C THR A 331 -10.33 13.11 31.29
N LYS A 332 -11.65 13.14 31.47
CA LYS A 332 -12.58 12.11 31.00
C LYS A 332 -12.76 12.21 29.48
N VAL A 333 -12.63 11.08 28.79
CA VAL A 333 -12.90 10.97 27.35
C VAL A 333 -13.76 9.74 27.05
N ASN A 334 -14.61 9.84 26.03
CA ASN A 334 -15.34 8.72 25.46
C ASN A 334 -14.60 8.24 24.22
N VAL A 335 -14.16 6.98 24.21
CA VAL A 335 -13.61 6.32 23.02
C VAL A 335 -14.77 5.96 22.09
N ILE A 336 -14.67 6.39 20.83
CA ILE A 336 -15.70 6.22 19.80
C ILE A 336 -15.21 5.46 18.56
N GLY A 337 -13.91 5.21 18.45
CA GLY A 337 -13.34 4.41 17.36
C GLY A 337 -11.86 4.07 17.57
N VAL A 338 -11.35 3.12 16.80
CA VAL A 338 -9.97 2.59 16.87
C VAL A 338 -9.28 2.75 15.51
N VAL A 339 -7.99 3.08 15.52
CA VAL A 339 -7.11 3.18 14.35
C VAL A 339 -5.72 2.65 14.73
N GLY A 340 -5.47 1.35 14.52
CA GLY A 340 -4.24 0.70 14.96
C GLY A 340 -4.01 0.91 16.48
N PRO A 341 -2.87 1.48 16.91
CA PRO A 341 -2.59 1.77 18.33
C PRO A 341 -3.28 3.04 18.86
N TRP A 342 -3.95 3.82 18.01
CA TRP A 342 -4.67 5.03 18.36
C TRP A 342 -6.17 4.76 18.58
N VAL A 343 -6.80 5.62 19.37
CA VAL A 343 -8.26 5.72 19.48
C VAL A 343 -8.74 7.10 19.12
N LYS A 344 -9.88 7.18 18.42
CA LYS A 344 -10.64 8.42 18.27
C LYS A 344 -11.48 8.61 19.52
N VAL A 345 -11.38 9.81 20.10
CA VAL A 345 -12.05 10.18 21.37
C VAL A 345 -12.88 11.44 21.23
N LYS A 346 -13.92 11.56 22.05
CA LYS A 346 -14.63 12.80 22.37
C LYS A 346 -14.35 13.18 23.82
N VAL A 347 -13.94 14.42 24.08
CA VAL A 347 -13.68 14.92 25.44
C VAL A 347 -15.01 15.26 26.10
N VAL A 348 -15.29 14.60 27.23
CA VAL A 348 -16.60 14.68 27.89
C VAL A 348 -16.86 16.09 28.44
N GLY A 349 -18.10 16.56 28.31
CA GLY A 349 -18.48 17.95 28.60
C GLY A 349 -18.11 18.95 27.51
N THR A 350 -17.60 18.51 26.34
CA THR A 350 -17.21 19.41 25.24
C THR A 350 -17.59 18.85 23.85
N SER A 351 -17.45 19.69 22.83
CA SER A 351 -17.48 19.30 21.41
C SER A 351 -16.16 18.73 20.89
N LYS A 352 -15.05 18.84 21.64
CA LYS A 352 -13.70 18.50 21.15
C LYS A 352 -13.57 17.00 20.88
N THR A 353 -13.09 16.66 19.70
CA THR A 353 -12.72 15.29 19.30
C THR A 353 -11.32 15.26 18.71
N GLY A 354 -10.70 14.08 18.67
CA GLY A 354 -9.37 13.88 18.11
C GLY A 354 -8.83 12.48 18.40
N PHE A 355 -7.52 12.30 18.26
CA PHE A 355 -6.82 11.03 18.44
C PHE A 355 -5.83 11.09 19.60
N VAL A 356 -5.73 9.98 20.34
CA VAL A 356 -4.77 9.72 21.43
C VAL A 356 -4.31 8.25 21.39
N MET A 357 -3.14 7.93 21.94
CA MET A 357 -2.61 6.56 21.97
C MET A 357 -3.31 5.72 23.05
N ALA A 358 -3.90 4.60 22.68
CA ALA A 358 -4.81 3.85 23.56
C ALA A 358 -4.12 3.25 24.81
N LYS A 359 -2.85 2.83 24.68
CA LYS A 359 -2.08 2.13 25.74
C LYS A 359 -1.30 3.07 26.67
N THR A 360 -0.79 4.19 26.16
CA THR A 360 0.02 5.14 26.93
C THR A 360 -0.83 6.23 27.56
N ASP A 361 -1.72 6.83 26.77
CA ASP A 361 -2.35 8.10 27.10
C ASP A 361 -3.63 7.93 27.93
N LEU A 362 -4.19 6.71 27.99
CA LEU A 362 -5.49 6.42 28.59
C LEU A 362 -5.42 5.31 29.64
N ARG A 363 -6.31 5.42 30.63
CA ARG A 363 -6.52 4.44 31.72
C ARG A 363 -8.00 4.29 32.05
N VAL A 364 -8.37 3.18 32.69
CA VAL A 364 -9.76 2.86 33.06
C VAL A 364 -10.27 3.68 34.25
N ASP A 365 -9.37 4.05 35.17
CA ASP A 365 -9.68 4.71 36.43
C ASP A 365 -8.94 6.05 36.59
N TYR A 366 -9.36 6.88 37.53
CA TYR A 366 -8.61 8.08 37.94
C TYR A 366 -8.72 8.31 39.44
N LYS A 367 -7.60 8.64 40.08
CA LYS A 367 -7.46 8.74 41.55
C LYS A 367 -8.46 9.70 42.20
N TYR A 368 -8.90 10.73 41.47
CA TYR A 368 -9.84 11.74 41.94
C TYR A 368 -11.11 11.81 41.07
N SER A 369 -11.58 10.63 40.61
CA SER A 369 -12.95 10.44 40.10
C SER A 369 -13.76 9.63 41.10
N PHE A 370 -14.97 10.11 41.38
CA PHE A 370 -15.92 9.54 42.33
C PHE A 370 -17.23 9.21 41.62
N ALA A 371 -17.83 8.07 41.92
CA ALA A 371 -19.20 7.74 41.57
C ALA A 371 -20.06 7.89 42.82
N VAL A 372 -20.76 9.03 42.92
CA VAL A 372 -21.60 9.35 44.08
C VAL A 372 -23.05 8.90 43.86
N PHE A 373 -23.69 8.50 44.94
CA PHE A 373 -25.10 8.12 44.99
C PHE A 373 -25.70 8.69 46.29
N GLY A 374 -27.03 8.62 46.45
CA GLY A 374 -27.68 9.08 47.68
C GLY A 374 -27.44 10.56 48.00
N THR A 375 -27.09 10.84 49.26
CA THR A 375 -26.96 12.21 49.82
C THR A 375 -25.84 13.06 49.21
N LEU A 376 -24.85 12.45 48.54
CA LEU A 376 -23.75 13.15 47.86
C LEU A 376 -24.09 13.60 46.42
N ARG A 377 -25.28 13.25 45.89
CA ARG A 377 -25.75 13.66 44.55
C ARG A 377 -26.20 15.14 44.53
N ARG A 378 -26.31 15.71 43.33
CA ARG A 378 -26.69 17.13 43.14
C ARG A 378 -28.04 17.44 43.77
N GLY A 379 -28.14 18.56 44.50
CA GLY A 379 -29.37 18.97 45.16
C GLY A 379 -29.82 18.04 46.30
N GLN A 380 -28.91 17.25 46.87
CA GLN A 380 -29.13 16.47 48.10
C GLN A 380 -28.33 17.08 49.26
N GLY A 381 -28.68 16.77 50.50
CA GLY A 381 -28.16 17.48 51.69
C GLY A 381 -26.62 17.54 51.83
N ALA A 382 -25.88 16.60 51.24
CA ALA A 382 -24.42 16.57 51.25
C ALA A 382 -23.76 16.96 49.90
N ASP A 383 -24.51 17.52 48.93
CA ASP A 383 -23.94 17.97 47.64
C ASP A 383 -22.85 19.02 47.80
N HIS A 384 -22.92 19.80 48.88
CA HIS A 384 -21.95 20.82 49.26
C HIS A 384 -20.55 20.23 49.52
N ILE A 385 -20.49 18.95 49.90
CA ILE A 385 -19.24 18.20 50.06
C ILE A 385 -18.59 17.95 48.69
N MET A 386 -19.32 17.94 47.58
CA MET A 386 -18.81 17.61 46.24
C MET A 386 -18.60 18.82 45.31
N ARG A 387 -18.73 20.05 45.81
CA ARG A 387 -18.47 21.29 45.04
C ARG A 387 -16.98 21.42 44.65
N GLY A 388 -16.67 22.29 43.67
CA GLY A 388 -15.31 22.54 43.19
C GLY A 388 -14.75 21.53 42.18
N TYR A 389 -15.64 20.80 41.51
CA TYR A 389 -15.36 19.78 40.50
C TYR A 389 -14.83 20.34 39.17
N ARG A 390 -14.15 19.49 38.39
CA ARG A 390 -13.76 19.75 36.98
C ARG A 390 -14.78 19.19 36.00
N LEU A 391 -15.47 18.10 36.36
CA LEU A 391 -16.53 17.49 35.57
C LEU A 391 -17.58 16.88 36.50
N TRP A 392 -18.85 17.00 36.11
CA TRP A 392 -20.00 16.32 36.71
C TRP A 392 -20.78 15.66 35.57
N GLN A 393 -21.00 14.35 35.65
CA GLN A 393 -21.88 13.60 34.77
C GLN A 393 -23.06 13.08 35.59
N THR A 394 -24.28 13.49 35.25
CA THR A 394 -25.52 13.09 35.95
C THR A 394 -26.17 11.82 35.39
N ASP A 395 -25.64 11.28 34.30
CA ASP A 395 -26.22 10.21 33.48
C ASP A 395 -25.64 8.81 33.76
N GLN A 396 -24.89 8.65 34.86
CA GLN A 396 -24.10 7.45 35.12
C GLN A 396 -24.83 6.40 35.95
N ARG A 397 -24.33 5.16 35.85
CA ARG A 397 -24.83 4.01 36.63
C ARG A 397 -23.66 3.16 37.10
N ILE A 398 -23.63 2.84 38.39
CA ILE A 398 -22.74 1.84 38.98
C ILE A 398 -23.31 0.46 38.66
N THR A 399 -22.53 -0.41 38.02
CA THR A 399 -22.94 -1.76 37.64
C THR A 399 -22.66 -2.77 38.75
N ASN A 400 -23.37 -3.91 38.74
CA ASN A 400 -23.21 -5.04 39.68
C ASN A 400 -23.39 -4.66 41.16
N HIS A 401 -24.23 -3.66 41.43
CA HIS A 401 -24.59 -3.20 42.77
C HIS A 401 -26.11 -3.03 42.90
N ARG A 402 -26.59 -3.13 44.15
CA ARG A 402 -27.98 -2.87 44.56
C ARG A 402 -28.00 -1.76 45.62
N LEU A 403 -28.95 -0.84 45.51
CA LEU A 403 -29.13 0.29 46.42
C LEU A 403 -30.06 -0.10 47.58
N TYR A 404 -29.61 0.15 48.80
CA TYR A 404 -30.36 -0.02 50.04
C TYR A 404 -30.45 1.31 50.79
N MET A 405 -31.48 1.45 51.61
CA MET A 405 -31.73 2.60 52.47
C MET A 405 -31.91 2.10 53.91
N ASN A 406 -31.09 2.57 54.85
CA ASN A 406 -31.28 2.25 56.27
C ASN A 406 -32.56 2.91 56.77
N ARG A 407 -33.45 2.13 57.39
CA ARG A 407 -34.73 2.59 57.95
C ARG A 407 -34.52 3.60 59.07
N ASN A 408 -33.47 3.43 59.88
CA ASN A 408 -33.31 4.15 61.15
C ASN A 408 -32.74 5.57 61.00
N ASN A 409 -31.99 5.85 59.93
CA ASN A 409 -31.36 7.16 59.71
C ASN A 409 -31.41 7.66 58.26
N GLY A 410 -32.15 6.96 57.39
CA GLY A 410 -32.36 7.36 56.00
C GLY A 410 -31.12 7.35 55.10
N LEU A 411 -29.94 6.93 55.58
CA LEU A 411 -28.72 6.85 54.77
C LEU A 411 -28.81 5.74 53.73
N THR A 412 -28.12 5.92 52.60
CA THR A 412 -28.12 4.99 51.47
C THR A 412 -26.82 4.22 51.36
N PHE A 413 -26.90 2.95 51.01
CA PHE A 413 -25.74 2.05 50.91
C PHE A 413 -25.82 1.24 49.63
N ILE A 414 -24.69 1.03 48.95
CA ILE A 414 -24.61 0.07 47.85
C ILE A 414 -23.90 -1.20 48.29
N THR A 415 -24.53 -2.34 47.98
CA THR A 415 -23.97 -3.68 48.17
C THR A 415 -23.74 -4.34 46.81
N GLN A 416 -22.79 -5.25 46.68
CA GLN A 416 -22.64 -6.07 45.46
C GLN A 416 -23.91 -6.92 45.19
N GLY A 417 -24.30 -7.05 43.92
CA GLY A 417 -25.41 -7.90 43.49
C GLY A 417 -25.90 -7.57 42.08
N LYS A 418 -26.65 -8.49 41.44
CA LYS A 418 -27.21 -8.28 40.10
C LYS A 418 -28.13 -7.05 40.10
N GLY A 419 -27.76 -6.02 39.34
CA GLY A 419 -28.44 -4.73 39.31
C GLY A 419 -27.52 -3.58 38.87
N ALA A 420 -28.07 -2.37 38.81
CA ALA A 420 -27.33 -1.14 38.62
C ALA A 420 -27.95 0.00 39.45
N VAL A 421 -27.12 0.91 39.95
CA VAL A 421 -27.52 2.04 40.80
C VAL A 421 -27.28 3.34 40.05
N VAL A 422 -28.25 4.25 40.01
CA VAL A 422 -28.08 5.58 39.42
C VAL A 422 -27.10 6.38 40.28
N ALA A 423 -26.06 6.87 39.61
CA ALA A 423 -24.94 7.54 40.24
C ALA A 423 -24.49 8.73 39.40
N GLU A 424 -23.82 9.67 40.03
CA GLU A 424 -23.27 10.84 39.37
C GLU A 424 -21.75 10.73 39.41
N GLN A 425 -21.09 10.89 38.27
CA GLN A 425 -19.63 10.78 38.20
C GLN A 425 -19.01 12.17 38.26
N ILE A 426 -18.31 12.42 39.35
CA ILE A 426 -17.69 13.71 39.66
C ILE A 426 -16.17 13.52 39.65
N SER A 427 -15.44 14.39 38.95
CA SER A 427 -13.97 14.32 38.94
C SER A 427 -13.31 15.68 39.14
N TYR A 428 -12.13 15.67 39.74
CA TYR A 428 -11.41 16.86 40.19
C TYR A 428 -10.05 17.00 39.49
N ALA A 429 -9.56 18.23 39.34
CA ALA A 429 -8.17 18.46 38.94
C ALA A 429 -7.20 17.87 39.98
N ALA A 430 -6.01 17.47 39.55
CA ALA A 430 -5.03 16.80 40.41
C ALA A 430 -4.60 17.65 41.63
N SER A 431 -4.68 18.98 41.52
CA SER A 431 -4.44 19.94 42.61
C SER A 431 -5.52 19.90 43.71
N LYS A 432 -6.81 19.86 43.35
CA LYS A 432 -7.93 19.83 44.32
C LYS A 432 -8.22 18.42 44.85
N GLY A 433 -7.87 17.38 44.09
CA GLY A 433 -8.18 15.98 44.39
C GLY A 433 -7.80 15.47 45.81
N PRO A 434 -6.58 15.75 46.34
CA PRO A 434 -6.15 15.24 47.65
C PRO A 434 -6.99 15.76 48.83
N GLU A 435 -7.25 17.07 48.88
CA GLU A 435 -8.13 17.69 49.89
C GLU A 435 -9.55 17.13 49.74
N LYS A 436 -10.03 17.03 48.49
CA LYS A 436 -11.39 16.56 48.23
C LYS A 436 -11.60 15.13 48.71
N LEU A 437 -10.64 14.23 48.45
CA LEU A 437 -10.64 12.84 48.90
C LEU A 437 -10.73 12.76 50.43
N ARG A 438 -9.84 13.47 51.16
CA ARG A 438 -9.87 13.55 52.63
C ARG A 438 -11.23 14.02 53.17
N ARG A 439 -11.89 14.96 52.48
CA ARG A 439 -13.22 15.46 52.86
C ARG A 439 -14.37 14.48 52.58
N VAL A 440 -14.28 13.58 51.60
CA VAL A 440 -15.27 12.49 51.47
C VAL A 440 -14.97 11.38 52.47
N ASP A 441 -13.70 11.00 52.64
CA ASP A 441 -13.26 9.98 53.61
C ASP A 441 -13.79 10.29 55.02
N ARG A 442 -13.64 11.54 55.49
CA ARG A 442 -14.11 11.99 56.81
C ARG A 442 -15.63 11.87 56.97
N TYR A 443 -16.40 12.10 55.90
CA TYR A 443 -17.86 12.07 55.92
C TYR A 443 -18.40 10.63 55.88
N GLU A 444 -17.95 9.84 54.91
CA GLU A 444 -18.46 8.48 54.66
C GLU A 444 -17.90 7.45 55.67
N LEU A 445 -16.58 7.47 55.91
CA LEU A 445 -15.94 6.43 56.74
C LEU A 445 -16.17 6.61 58.24
N GLY A 446 -16.82 7.70 58.67
CA GLY A 446 -17.25 7.92 60.05
C GLY A 446 -18.48 7.11 60.45
N VAL A 447 -19.35 6.71 59.51
CA VAL A 447 -20.64 6.09 59.82
C VAL A 447 -20.46 4.68 60.39
N ARG A 448 -21.13 4.42 61.53
CA ARG A 448 -21.10 3.14 62.27
C ARG A 448 -22.47 2.46 62.34
N THR A 449 -22.48 1.16 62.62
CA THR A 449 -23.65 0.44 63.13
C THR A 449 -23.90 0.80 64.60
N PRO A 450 -25.08 0.48 65.17
CA PRO A 450 -25.30 0.55 66.63
C PRO A 450 -24.31 -0.29 67.47
N LYS A 451 -23.58 -1.23 66.85
CA LYS A 451 -22.51 -2.02 67.49
C LYS A 451 -21.11 -1.53 67.12
N GLY A 452 -20.94 -0.23 66.83
CA GLY A 452 -19.66 0.43 66.58
C GLY A 452 -18.94 0.08 65.26
N ALA A 453 -19.33 -0.99 64.57
CA ALA A 453 -18.67 -1.44 63.34
C ALA A 453 -18.87 -0.46 62.17
N ALA A 454 -17.83 -0.23 61.35
CA ALA A 454 -17.88 0.68 60.20
C ALA A 454 -18.92 0.24 59.16
N MET A 455 -19.74 1.18 58.66
CA MET A 455 -20.77 0.91 57.66
C MET A 455 -20.26 0.97 56.22
N TYR A 456 -19.39 1.93 55.90
CA TYR A 456 -18.81 2.11 54.56
C TYR A 456 -17.32 1.78 54.50
N GLN A 457 -16.88 1.38 53.31
CA GLN A 457 -15.48 1.29 52.89
C GLN A 457 -15.32 1.88 51.49
N ARG A 458 -14.19 2.54 51.25
CA ARG A 458 -13.87 3.09 49.92
C ARG A 458 -13.43 1.98 48.98
N SER A 459 -14.12 1.80 47.86
CA SER A 459 -13.81 0.78 46.84
C SER A 459 -13.91 1.36 45.43
N LYS A 460 -13.26 0.71 44.45
CA LYS A 460 -13.46 1.06 43.03
C LYS A 460 -14.70 0.36 42.50
N VAL A 461 -15.56 1.10 41.82
CA VAL A 461 -16.77 0.59 41.18
C VAL A 461 -16.71 0.84 39.67
N ILE A 462 -17.24 -0.12 38.90
CA ILE A 462 -17.32 -0.05 37.44
C ILE A 462 -18.62 0.66 37.07
N LEU A 463 -18.53 1.63 36.15
CA LEU A 463 -19.68 2.34 35.61
C LEU A 463 -20.18 1.69 34.31
N ALA A 464 -21.41 2.02 33.91
CA ALA A 464 -22.04 1.52 32.69
C ALA A 464 -21.26 1.85 31.40
N ASP A 465 -20.43 2.89 31.41
CA ASP A 465 -19.53 3.24 30.30
C ASP A 465 -18.20 2.47 30.32
N GLY A 466 -18.03 1.50 31.23
CA GLY A 466 -16.82 0.71 31.38
C GLY A 466 -15.61 1.47 31.95
N SER A 467 -15.80 2.69 32.48
CA SER A 467 -14.79 3.36 33.31
C SER A 467 -14.92 2.96 34.79
N SER A 468 -13.90 3.24 35.59
CA SER A 468 -13.88 2.94 37.04
C SER A 468 -13.70 4.22 37.87
N SER A 469 -14.41 4.31 38.99
CA SER A 469 -14.32 5.45 39.92
C SER A 469 -14.33 4.97 41.37
N TRP A 470 -13.86 5.79 42.31
CA TRP A 470 -14.04 5.51 43.73
C TRP A 470 -15.50 5.71 44.15
N SER A 471 -15.99 4.84 45.03
CA SER A 471 -17.27 5.00 45.70
C SER A 471 -17.19 4.41 47.11
N TYR A 472 -18.19 4.68 47.93
CA TYR A 472 -18.25 4.24 49.32
C TYR A 472 -19.30 3.14 49.41
N VAL A 473 -18.83 1.90 49.44
CA VAL A 473 -19.66 0.69 49.41
C VAL A 473 -19.85 0.16 50.82
N SER A 474 -20.87 -0.66 51.07
CA SER A 474 -21.05 -1.31 52.37
C SER A 474 -19.83 -2.17 52.74
N THR A 475 -19.37 -2.11 53.99
CA THR A 475 -18.47 -3.13 54.57
C THR A 475 -19.19 -4.48 54.69
N PRO A 476 -18.49 -5.60 54.94
CA PRO A 476 -19.15 -6.87 55.28
C PRO A 476 -20.09 -6.76 56.50
N ALA A 477 -19.68 -6.00 57.53
CA ALA A 477 -20.49 -5.77 58.72
C ALA A 477 -21.73 -4.90 58.44
N GLY A 478 -21.56 -3.81 57.70
CA GLY A 478 -22.66 -2.93 57.27
C GLY A 478 -23.64 -3.67 56.35
N ARG A 479 -23.14 -4.51 55.43
CA ARG A 479 -23.96 -5.40 54.59
C ARG A 479 -24.75 -6.38 55.44
N LYS A 480 -24.14 -7.03 56.45
CA LYS A 480 -24.85 -7.94 57.37
C LYS A 480 -25.95 -7.20 58.15
N TYR A 481 -25.67 -6.01 58.66
CA TYR A 481 -26.64 -5.17 59.36
C TYR A 481 -27.82 -4.75 58.47
N LEU A 482 -27.55 -4.27 57.25
CA LEU A 482 -28.59 -3.84 56.30
C LEU A 482 -29.47 -5.01 55.81
N LEU A 483 -28.88 -6.17 55.53
CA LEU A 483 -29.63 -7.36 55.11
C LEU A 483 -30.37 -8.03 56.27
N GLY A 484 -29.91 -7.85 57.51
CA GLY A 484 -30.59 -8.26 58.74
C GLY A 484 -31.78 -7.37 59.16
N GLY A 485 -32.55 -6.87 58.20
CA GLY A 485 -33.81 -6.12 58.42
C GLY A 485 -33.69 -4.58 58.46
N ALA A 486 -32.53 -4.02 58.82
CA ALA A 486 -32.36 -2.56 58.92
C ALA A 486 -32.44 -1.84 57.56
N GLY A 487 -32.22 -2.53 56.44
CA GLY A 487 -32.30 -1.98 55.09
C GLY A 487 -33.65 -2.19 54.39
N LYS A 488 -34.16 -1.14 53.73
CA LYS A 488 -35.15 -1.24 52.64
C LYS A 488 -34.39 -1.25 51.30
N LEU A 489 -34.65 -2.24 50.45
CA LEU A 489 -34.13 -2.24 49.07
C LEU A 489 -34.81 -1.11 48.26
N ILE A 490 -34.03 -0.37 47.45
CA ILE A 490 -34.54 0.64 46.54
C ILE A 490 -34.55 0.07 45.11
N THR A 491 -35.73 -0.30 44.62
CA THR A 491 -35.94 -0.98 43.33
C THR A 491 -35.85 -0.04 42.12
N SER A 492 -36.13 1.25 42.29
CA SER A 492 -36.06 2.27 41.24
C SER A 492 -34.65 2.49 40.67
N GLY A 493 -33.61 2.07 41.41
CA GLY A 493 -32.21 2.44 41.17
C GLY A 493 -31.88 3.93 41.39
N ASP A 494 -32.89 4.79 41.45
CA ASP A 494 -32.80 6.25 41.60
C ASP A 494 -33.40 6.71 42.94
N PHE A 495 -32.58 7.42 43.71
CA PHE A 495 -32.88 7.90 45.06
C PHE A 495 -33.88 9.08 45.07
N THR A 496 -33.98 9.85 43.99
CA THR A 496 -34.84 11.05 43.96
C THR A 496 -36.34 10.73 43.97
N LYS A 497 -36.73 9.51 43.56
CA LYS A 497 -38.12 9.03 43.51
C LYS A 497 -38.69 8.63 44.89
N ARG A 498 -38.19 9.24 45.97
CA ARG A 498 -38.43 8.86 47.38
C ARG A 498 -39.83 9.24 47.93
N LEU A 499 -40.63 9.97 47.16
CA LEU A 499 -41.85 10.66 47.59
C LEU A 499 -43.09 10.33 46.73
N ARG A 500 -43.11 9.17 46.05
CA ARG A 500 -44.28 8.64 45.32
C ARG A 500 -44.40 7.12 45.47
N SER A 501 -44.50 6.65 46.71
CA SER A 501 -44.94 5.28 47.08
C SER A 501 -45.32 5.25 48.56
#